data_AF-A0A355YQ83-F1
#
_entry.id   AF-A0A355YQ83-F1
#
_cell.length_a   1.000
_cell.length_b   1.000
_cell.length_c   1.000
_cell.angle_alpha   90.00
_cell.angle_beta   90.00
_cell.angle_gamma   90.00
#
_symmetry.space_group_name_H-M   'P 1'
#
loop_
_entity.id
_entity.type
_entity.pdbx_description
1 polymer ?
#
loop_
_entity_poly.entity_id
_entity_poly.type
_entity_poly.pdbx_seq_one_letter_code
_entity_poly.pdbx_strand_id
1 'polypeptide(L)'
;MICRKLEECINGELKNNSLEKCDYLFVIDDGTPTAVLTELKGVNVPKALTQLKGTLLLYKNVFCKFGHVYARAIVTSSTPNLKASPEYVNLERMIRKNYKGNVKIVEKQFTEKDIEL
;
A
#
# COMPACT_ATOMS: atom_id res chain seq x y z
N MET A 1 -7.24 16.65 -0.38
CA MET A 1 -6.80 15.26 -0.59
C MET A 1 -6.13 15.19 -1.94
N ILE A 2 -4.83 14.87 -1.99
CA ILE A 2 -4.09 14.78 -3.26
C ILE A 2 -3.85 13.29 -3.54
N CYS A 3 -4.45 12.77 -4.61
CA CYS A 3 -4.15 11.45 -5.18
C CYS A 3 -3.09 11.65 -6.27
N ARG A 4 -1.93 11.01 -6.15
CA ARG A 4 -0.86 11.05 -7.15
C ARG A 4 -0.24 9.67 -7.29
N LYS A 5 0.36 9.37 -8.44
CA LYS A 5 1.18 8.16 -8.57
C LYS A 5 2.39 8.28 -7.64
N LEU A 6 2.79 7.18 -7.02
CA LEU A 6 3.92 7.13 -6.09
C LEU A 6 5.20 7.74 -6.71
N GLU A 7 5.42 7.51 -8.01
CA GLU A 7 6.58 8.02 -8.73
C GLU A 7 6.56 9.55 -8.88
N GLU A 8 5.39 10.15 -9.08
CA GLU A 8 5.21 11.60 -9.18
C GLU A 8 5.36 12.29 -7.80
N CYS A 9 5.08 11.56 -6.71
CA CYS A 9 5.25 12.05 -5.34
C CYS A 9 6.71 12.11 -4.89
N ILE A 10 7.61 11.33 -5.50
CA ILE A 10 9.00 11.13 -5.03
C ILE A 10 10.01 11.75 -6.01
N ASN A 11 9.61 12.82 -6.72
CA ASN A 11 10.47 13.51 -7.68
C ASN A 11 11.86 13.86 -7.08
N GLY A 12 12.90 13.14 -7.52
CA GLY A 12 14.29 13.41 -7.19
C GLY A 12 15.22 12.19 -7.03
N GLU A 13 14.71 10.98 -6.73
CA GLU A 13 15.57 9.87 -6.26
C GLU A 13 15.64 8.61 -7.14
N LEU A 14 15.05 8.53 -8.34
CA LEU A 14 14.83 7.23 -8.99
C LEU A 14 15.30 7.13 -10.46
N LYS A 15 16.45 6.49 -10.65
CA LYS A 15 16.74 5.65 -11.83
C LYS A 15 16.86 4.20 -11.37
N ASN A 16 15.77 3.45 -11.32
CA ASN A 16 15.79 1.99 -11.44
C ASN A 16 14.37 1.42 -11.65
N ASN A 17 14.20 0.72 -12.77
CA ASN A 17 12.91 0.26 -13.31
C ASN A 17 12.43 -1.10 -12.78
N SER A 18 13.08 -1.69 -11.76
CA SER A 18 12.77 -3.07 -11.31
C SER A 18 12.42 -3.20 -9.82
N LEU A 19 11.95 -2.13 -9.18
CA LEU A 19 11.61 -2.16 -7.75
C LEU A 19 10.13 -2.47 -7.53
N GLU A 20 9.84 -3.43 -6.66
CA GLU A 20 8.49 -3.82 -6.24
C GLU A 20 7.82 -2.69 -5.41
N LYS A 21 7.34 -1.67 -6.12
CA LYS A 21 6.56 -0.56 -5.59
C LYS A 21 5.08 -0.91 -5.53
N CYS A 22 4.34 -0.19 -4.71
CA CYS A 22 2.88 -0.24 -4.68
C CYS A 22 2.27 0.69 -5.74
N ASP A 23 1.06 0.37 -6.19
CA ASP A 23 0.39 1.09 -7.28
C ASP A 23 0.10 2.57 -6.97
N TYR A 24 -0.41 2.88 -5.77
CA TYR A 24 -0.87 4.23 -5.41
C TYR A 24 -0.36 4.71 -4.05
N LEU A 25 -0.18 6.03 -3.94
CA LEU A 25 0.08 6.72 -2.68
C LEU A 25 -0.86 7.92 -2.54
N PHE A 26 -1.61 7.94 -1.45
CA PHE A 26 -2.43 9.10 -1.08
C PHE A 26 -1.75 9.85 0.06
N VAL A 27 -1.65 11.17 -0.09
CA VAL A 27 -1.15 12.06 0.96
C VAL A 27 -2.28 12.98 1.42
N ILE A 28 -2.52 12.96 2.72
CA ILE A 28 -3.47 13.81 3.42
C ILE A 28 -2.64 14.72 4.32
N ASP A 29 -2.75 16.03 4.11
CA ASP A 29 -2.02 17.05 4.86
C ASP A 29 -3.01 17.97 5.58
N ASP A 30 -3.56 17.48 6.68
CA ASP A 30 -4.53 18.15 7.56
C ASP A 30 -3.90 18.44 8.94
N GLY A 31 -2.65 18.88 8.95
CA GLY A 31 -1.87 19.23 10.14
C GLY A 31 -1.04 18.08 10.70
N THR A 32 -1.47 16.82 10.52
CA THR A 32 -0.63 15.64 10.77
C THR A 32 -0.51 14.82 9.48
N PRO A 33 0.58 15.00 8.70
CA PRO A 33 0.72 14.37 7.39
C PRO A 33 0.53 12.86 7.46
N THR A 34 -0.41 12.36 6.68
CA THR A 34 -0.77 10.94 6.60
C THR A 34 -0.53 10.40 5.20
N ALA A 35 0.19 9.29 5.11
CA ALA A 35 0.39 8.54 3.89
C ALA A 35 -0.47 7.27 3.88
N VAL A 36 -1.13 6.99 2.75
CA VAL A 36 -1.85 5.74 2.54
C VAL A 36 -1.31 5.07 1.28
N LEU A 37 -0.53 4.01 1.47
CA LEU A 37 -0.04 3.16 0.39
C LEU A 37 -1.15 2.18 0.02
N THR A 38 -1.42 2.05 -1.28
CA THR A 38 -2.45 1.16 -1.79
C THR A 38 -1.88 0.30 -2.91
N GLU A 39 -2.08 -1.01 -2.79
CA GLU A 39 -1.71 -2.00 -3.80
C GLU A 39 -2.96 -2.73 -4.26
N LEU A 40 -3.16 -2.80 -5.57
CA LEU A 40 -4.25 -3.53 -6.20
C LEU A 40 -3.75 -4.90 -6.63
N LYS A 41 -4.43 -5.96 -6.21
CA LYS A 41 -4.20 -7.32 -6.73
C LYS A 41 -5.52 -7.99 -7.03
N GLY A 42 -5.46 -9.03 -7.86
CA GLY A 42 -6.59 -9.96 -7.99
C GLY A 42 -6.70 -10.75 -6.68
N VAL A 43 -6.19 -11.97 -6.69
CA VAL A 43 -6.26 -12.87 -5.52
C VAL A 43 -4.95 -13.00 -4.75
N ASN A 44 -3.84 -12.48 -5.29
CA ASN A 44 -2.51 -12.67 -4.74
C ASN A 44 -2.16 -11.65 -3.64
N VAL A 45 -2.80 -11.80 -2.49
CA VAL A 45 -2.55 -10.97 -1.31
C VAL A 45 -1.07 -11.02 -0.86
N PRO A 46 -0.35 -12.17 -0.83
CA PRO A 46 1.06 -12.18 -0.42
C PRO A 46 1.93 -11.26 -1.26
N LYS A 47 1.76 -11.27 -2.59
CA LYS A 47 2.48 -10.36 -3.48
C LYS A 47 2.14 -8.89 -3.19
N ALA A 48 0.88 -8.60 -2.88
CA ALA A 48 0.48 -7.24 -2.51
C ALA A 48 1.17 -6.77 -1.22
N LEU A 49 1.24 -7.64 -0.20
CA LEU A 49 1.94 -7.35 1.06
C LEU A 49 3.45 -7.13 0.83
N THR A 50 4.07 -7.93 -0.05
CA THR A 50 5.49 -7.76 -0.41
C THR A 50 5.75 -6.41 -1.07
N GLN A 51 4.92 -5.99 -2.03
CA GLN A 51 5.07 -4.68 -2.68
C GLN A 51 4.85 -3.50 -1.72
N LEU A 52 3.88 -3.61 -0.81
CA LEU A 52 3.66 -2.60 0.23
C LEU A 52 4.89 -2.51 1.15
N LYS A 53 5.43 -3.65 1.60
CA LYS A 53 6.65 -3.69 2.42
C LYS A 53 7.86 -3.14 1.65
N GLY A 54 8.04 -3.55 0.41
CA GLY A 54 9.12 -3.10 -0.48
C GLY A 54 9.12 -1.59 -0.63
N THR A 55 7.95 -1.00 -0.87
CA THR A 55 7.77 0.46 -0.96
C THR A 55 8.15 1.17 0.34
N LEU A 56 7.69 0.67 1.49
CA LEU A 56 8.01 1.26 2.80
C LEU A 56 9.50 1.20 3.11
N LEU A 57 10.20 0.14 2.70
CA LEU A 57 11.63 0.00 2.89
C LEU A 57 12.41 0.91 1.95
N LEU A 58 12.02 0.94 0.68
CA LEU A 58 12.66 1.75 -0.36
C LEU A 58 12.62 3.24 -0.01
N TYR A 59 11.48 3.72 0.50
CA TYR A 59 11.27 5.15 0.82
C TYR A 59 11.15 5.41 2.32
N LYS A 60 11.83 4.62 3.14
CA LYS A 60 11.82 4.75 4.60
C LYS A 60 12.09 6.19 5.07
N ASN A 61 13.04 6.87 4.43
CA ASN A 61 13.45 8.25 4.77
C ASN A 61 12.38 9.30 4.41
N VAL A 62 11.46 8.97 3.51
CA VAL A 62 10.30 9.81 3.18
C VAL A 62 9.19 9.53 4.18
N PHE A 63 8.83 8.25 4.37
CA PHE A 63 7.72 7.84 5.22
C PHE A 63 7.94 8.11 6.72
N CYS A 64 9.19 8.19 7.19
CA CYS A 64 9.47 8.55 8.58
C CYS A 64 9.08 9.99 8.95
N LYS A 65 8.83 10.85 7.95
CA LYS A 65 8.39 12.24 8.16
C LYS A 65 6.88 12.37 8.33
N PHE A 66 6.13 11.31 8.03
CA PHE A 66 4.67 11.30 8.18
C PHE A 66 4.29 11.00 9.63
N GLY A 67 3.24 11.65 10.12
CA GLY A 67 2.68 11.34 11.43
C GLY A 67 2.02 9.96 11.47
N HIS A 68 1.41 9.56 10.36
CA HIS A 68 0.81 8.23 10.18
C HIS A 68 1.09 7.66 8.79
N VAL A 69 1.36 6.36 8.73
CA VAL A 69 1.43 5.62 7.45
C VAL A 69 0.54 4.39 7.51
N TYR A 70 -0.33 4.27 6.53
CA TYR A 70 -1.27 3.16 6.39
C TYR A 70 -0.97 2.36 5.13
N ALA A 71 -1.21 1.05 5.18
CA ALA A 71 -1.13 0.18 4.01
C ALA A 71 -2.48 -0.47 3.72
N ARG A 72 -2.86 -0.50 2.44
CA ARG A 72 -4.11 -1.07 1.95
C ARG A 72 -3.80 -2.04 0.81
N ALA A 73 -4.18 -3.30 0.99
CA ALA A 73 -4.20 -4.26 -0.10
C ALA A 73 -5.65 -4.40 -0.56
N ILE A 74 -5.94 -4.02 -1.80
CA ILE A 74 -7.28 -4.15 -2.39
C ILE A 74 -7.25 -5.36 -3.30
N VAL A 75 -8.13 -6.33 -3.02
CA VAL A 75 -8.18 -7.63 -3.69
C VAL A 75 -9.58 -7.98 -4.17
N THR A 76 -9.70 -8.85 -5.16
CA THR A 76 -11.02 -9.32 -5.65
C THR A 76 -11.56 -10.48 -4.81
N SER A 77 -10.68 -11.26 -4.20
CA SER A 77 -10.97 -12.21 -3.13
C SER A 77 -9.71 -12.44 -2.27
N SER A 78 -9.89 -12.77 -1.00
CA SER A 78 -8.78 -12.97 -0.05
C SER A 78 -8.81 -14.33 0.65
N THR A 79 -9.42 -15.35 0.06
CA THR A 79 -9.37 -16.71 0.61
C THR A 79 -8.01 -17.36 0.38
N PRO A 80 -7.37 -17.94 1.41
CA PRO A 80 -7.80 -18.06 2.81
C PRO A 80 -7.57 -16.77 3.64
N ASN A 81 -8.28 -16.60 4.76
CA ASN A 81 -8.16 -15.42 5.64
C ASN A 81 -6.71 -15.21 6.15
N LEU A 82 -5.93 -14.39 5.44
CA LEU A 82 -4.48 -14.21 5.61
C LEU A 82 -4.07 -13.40 6.85
N LYS A 83 -4.99 -13.07 7.75
CA LYS A 83 -4.69 -12.35 9.00
C LYS A 83 -3.70 -13.11 9.90
N ALA A 84 -3.57 -14.43 9.72
CA ALA A 84 -2.60 -15.27 10.44
C ALA A 84 -1.27 -15.48 9.66
N SER A 85 -1.13 -14.94 8.44
CA SER A 85 0.10 -15.12 7.66
C SER A 85 1.28 -14.37 8.28
N PRO A 86 2.49 -14.95 8.31
CA PRO A 86 3.69 -14.26 8.79
C PRO A 86 3.95 -12.94 8.06
N GLU A 87 3.67 -12.88 6.76
CA GLU A 87 3.83 -11.69 5.93
C GLU A 87 2.95 -10.54 6.43
N TYR A 88 1.67 -10.83 6.68
CA TYR A 88 0.73 -9.85 7.21
C TYR A 88 1.13 -9.40 8.61
N VAL A 89 1.41 -10.34 9.52
CA VAL A 89 1.75 -10.03 10.92
C VAL A 89 3.03 -9.19 11.00
N ASN A 90 4.04 -9.52 10.20
CA ASN A 90 5.29 -8.77 10.18
C ASN A 90 5.09 -7.35 9.63
N LEU A 91 4.31 -7.19 8.56
CA LEU A 91 4.00 -5.89 8.00
C LEU A 91 3.15 -5.04 8.97
N GLU A 92 2.12 -5.63 9.58
CA GLU A 92 1.26 -4.96 10.56
C GLU A 92 2.05 -4.49 11.78
N ARG A 93 2.92 -5.35 12.33
CA ARG A 93 3.83 -5.00 13.41
C ARG A 93 4.78 -3.86 13.03
N MET A 94 5.38 -3.92 11.84
CA MET A 94 6.30 -2.88 11.36
C MET A 94 5.59 -1.53 11.25
N ILE A 95 4.39 -1.52 10.65
CA ILE A 95 3.63 -0.28 10.45
C ILE A 95 3.14 0.30 11.76
N ARG A 96 2.62 -0.54 12.66
CA ARG A 96 2.17 -0.11 13.99
C ARG A 96 3.32 0.50 14.79
N LYS A 97 4.49 -0.14 14.80
CA LYS A 97 5.67 0.31 15.56
C LYS A 97 6.31 1.57 14.99
N ASN A 98 6.52 1.63 13.68
CA ASN A 98 7.34 2.68 13.08
C ASN A 98 6.52 3.87 12.57
N TYR A 99 5.24 3.66 12.27
CA TYR A 99 4.44 4.64 11.54
C TYR A 99 3.05 4.90 12.14
N LYS A 100 2.78 4.41 13.36
CA LYS A 100 1.50 4.65 14.09
C LYS A 100 0.25 4.38 13.24
N GLY A 101 0.33 3.38 12.36
CA GLY A 101 -0.75 3.04 11.43
C GLY A 101 -1.15 1.57 11.47
N ASN A 102 -1.74 1.08 10.39
CA ASN A 102 -2.17 -0.32 10.25
C ASN A 102 -2.17 -0.79 8.80
N VAL A 103 -2.26 -2.10 8.63
CA VAL A 103 -2.55 -2.78 7.35
C VAL A 103 -4.04 -3.12 7.32
N LYS A 104 -4.69 -2.95 6.17
CA LYS A 104 -6.02 -3.52 5.91
C LYS A 104 -6.02 -4.21 4.54
N ILE A 105 -6.62 -5.39 4.49
CA ILE A 105 -6.97 -6.07 3.24
C ILE A 105 -8.46 -5.78 3.00
N VAL A 106 -8.77 -5.26 1.82
CA VAL A 106 -10.14 -4.88 1.42
C VAL A 106 -10.51 -5.70 0.21
N GLU A 107 -11.55 -6.51 0.33
CA GLU A 107 -12.13 -7.21 -0.81
C GLU A 107 -13.09 -6.28 -1.55
N LYS A 108 -12.91 -6.13 -2.86
CA LYS A 108 -13.80 -5.38 -3.74
C LYS A 108 -13.97 -6.12 -5.06
N GLN A 109 -15.13 -6.71 -5.25
CA GLN A 109 -15.53 -7.28 -6.53
C GLN A 109 -16.05 -6.16 -7.43
N PHE A 110 -15.55 -6.11 -8.66
CA PHE A 110 -16.08 -5.26 -9.70
C PHE A 110 -16.85 -6.13 -10.67
N THR A 111 -18.05 -5.70 -11.02
CA THR A 111 -18.82 -6.30 -12.11
C THR A 111 -18.27 -5.72 -13.41
N GLU A 112 -17.75 -6.57 -14.29
CA GLU A 112 -17.38 -6.16 -15.64
C GLU A 112 -18.62 -5.63 -16.37
N LYS A 113 -18.50 -4.46 -17.00
CA LYS A 113 -19.55 -3.83 -17.81
C LYS A 113 -19.43 -4.16 -19.30
N ASP A 114 -18.65 -5.18 -19.67
CA ASP A 114 -18.45 -5.62 -21.06
C ASP A 114 -19.72 -6.23 -21.71
N ILE A 115 -20.82 -6.31 -20.96
CA ILE A 115 -22.14 -6.78 -21.40
C ILE A 115 -23.11 -5.66 -21.77
N GLU A 116 -22.74 -4.39 -21.63
CA GLU A 116 -23.51 -3.26 -22.18
C GLU A 116 -22.96 -2.93 -23.60
N LEU A 117 -23.35 -3.74 -24.58
CA LEU A 117 -23.17 -3.49 -26.03
C LEU A 117 -24.36 -2.72 -26.62
#